data_AF-W1Y385-F1
#
_entry.id   AF-W1Y385-F1
#
_cell.length_a   1.000
_cell.length_b   1.000
_cell.length_c   1.000
_cell.angle_alpha   90.00
_cell.angle_beta   90.00
_cell.angle_gamma   90.00
#
_symmetry.space_group_name_H-M   'P 1'
#
loop_
_entity.id
_entity.type
_entity.pdbx_description
1 polymer ?
#
loop_
_entity_poly.entity_id
_entity_poly.type
_entity_poly.pdbx_seq_one_letter_code
_entity_poly.pdbx_strand_id
1 'polypeptide(L)' 'MIVRILLLFIALFTFGAQAQAIKESYAFAVLGEPRYAFNFNHFDYVNP' A
#
# COMPACT_ATOMS: atom_id res chain seq x y z
N MET A 1 -27.60 -30.81 3.64
CA MET A 1 -27.46 -29.58 4.46
C MET A 1 -26.00 -29.30 4.86
N ILE A 2 -25.23 -30.32 5.25
CA ILE A 2 -23.82 -30.22 5.67
C ILE A 2 -22.91 -29.53 4.64
N VAL A 3 -23.01 -29.86 3.35
CA VAL A 3 -22.20 -29.23 2.28
C VAL A 3 -22.42 -27.72 2.21
N ARG A 4 -23.66 -27.27 2.40
CA ARG A 4 -24.02 -25.86 2.36
C ARG A 4 -23.43 -25.08 3.54
N ILE A 5 -23.35 -25.73 4.70
CA ILE A 5 -22.72 -25.19 5.91
C ILE A 5 -21.19 -25.10 5.73
N LEU A 6 -20.56 -26.12 5.16
CA LEU A 6 -19.14 -26.11 4.83
C LEU A 6 -18.75 -24.98 3.86
N LEU A 7 -19.56 -24.76 2.82
CA LEU A 7 -19.32 -23.68 1.86
C LEU A 7 -19.42 -22.29 2.50
N LEU A 8 -20.34 -22.10 3.46
CA LEU A 8 -20.44 -20.84 4.22
C LEU A 8 -19.20 -20.60 5.08
N PHE A 9 -18.67 -21.64 5.73
CA PHE A 9 -17.42 -21.51 6.48
C PHE A 9 -16.25 -21.17 5.58
N ILE A 10 -16.11 -21.81 4.42
CA ILE A 10 -15.04 -21.49 3.46
C ILE A 10 -15.13 -20.03 3.01
N ALA A 11 -16.32 -19.53 2.69
CA ALA A 11 -16.52 -18.14 2.26
C ALA A 11 -16.13 -17.11 3.33
N LEU A 12 -16.34 -17.42 4.62
CA LEU A 12 -15.96 -16.55 5.73
C LEU A 12 -14.43 -16.42 5.88
N PHE A 13 -13.68 -17.48 5.59
CA PHE A 13 -12.22 -17.49 5.72
C PHE A 13 -11.48 -17.04 4.45
N THR A 14 -12.11 -17.08 3.28
CA THR A 14 -11.49 -16.64 2.02
C THR A 14 -11.57 -15.13 1.80
N PHE A 15 -12.53 -14.45 2.43
CA PHE A 15 -12.66 -13.00 2.40
C PHE A 15 -11.82 -12.34 3.50
N GLY A 16 -10.53 -12.68 3.56
CA GLY A 16 -9.58 -11.97 4.41
C GLY A 16 -9.51 -10.50 3.98
N ALA A 17 -9.58 -9.58 4.94
CA ALA A 17 -9.56 -8.15 4.69
C ALA A 17 -8.32 -7.78 3.87
N GLN A 18 -8.48 -7.63 2.56
CA GLN A 18 -7.41 -7.17 1.69
C GLN A 18 -7.30 -5.67 1.92
N ALA A 19 -6.45 -5.29 2.87
CA ALA A 19 -6.02 -3.91 3.02
C ALA A 19 -5.42 -3.49 1.67
N GLN A 20 -6.01 -2.48 1.05
CA GLN A 20 -5.52 -1.94 -0.20
C GLN A 20 -4.05 -1.56 0.02
N ALA A 21 -3.16 -2.13 -0.79
CA ALA A 21 -1.76 -1.72 -0.79
C ALA A 21 -1.72 -0.28 -1.32
N ILE A 22 -1.74 0.68 -0.40
CA ILE A 22 -1.60 2.09 -0.70
C ILE A 22 -0.14 2.27 -1.15
N LYS A 23 0.06 2.37 -2.48
CA LYS A 23 1.35 2.73 -3.08
C LYS A 23 1.50 4.24 -3.03
N GLU A 24 1.67 4.78 -1.83
CA GLU A 24 2.03 6.18 -1.68
C GLU A 24 3.51 6.33 -1.96
N SER A 25 3.86 6.81 -3.16
CA SER A 25 5.16 7.44 -3.41
C SER A 25 5.25 8.67 -2.49
N TYR A 26 5.98 8.53 -1.39
CA TYR A 26 6.10 9.56 -0.36
C TYR A 26 6.96 10.72 -0.87
N ALA A 27 6.31 11.73 -1.42
CA ALA A 27 6.93 12.97 -1.86
C ALA A 27 6.08 14.12 -1.31
N PHE A 28 6.38 14.54 -0.08
CA PHE A 28 5.62 15.57 0.63
C PHE A 28 6.27 16.94 0.46
N ALA A 29 5.52 17.90 -0.07
CA ALA A 29 5.88 19.32 -0.08
C ALA A 29 4.78 20.14 0.61
N VAL A 30 5.20 21.07 1.47
CA VAL A 30 4.27 21.99 2.16
C VAL A 30 3.59 22.93 1.16
N LEU A 31 4.26 23.25 0.05
CA LEU A 31 3.78 24.11 -1.02
C LEU A 31 4.30 23.60 -2.37
N GLY A 32 3.42 23.48 -3.37
CA GLY A 32 3.77 23.10 -4.74
C GLY A 32 4.13 21.62 -4.91
N GLU A 33 4.80 21.31 -6.01
CA GLU A 33 5.23 19.95 -6.33
C GLU A 33 6.47 19.54 -5.54
N PRO A 34 6.58 18.27 -5.11
CA PRO A 34 7.74 17.78 -4.38
C PRO A 34 9.02 17.84 -5.21
N ARG A 35 10.08 18.40 -4.60
CA ARG A 35 11.36 18.68 -5.27
C ARG A 35 12.10 17.42 -5.74
N TYR A 36 11.91 16.29 -5.06
CA TYR A 36 12.63 15.05 -5.34
C TYR A 36 11.69 13.96 -5.87
N ALA A 37 12.13 13.29 -6.93
CA ALA A 37 11.40 12.19 -7.54
C ALA A 37 11.42 10.94 -6.66
N PHE A 38 10.51 9.99 -6.94
CA PHE A 38 10.36 8.74 -6.19
C PHE A 38 11.62 7.84 -6.18
N ASN A 39 12.57 8.07 -7.09
CA ASN A 39 13.83 7.32 -7.24
C ASN A 39 15.06 8.13 -6.81
N PHE A 40 14.86 9.12 -5.95
CA PHE A 40 15.93 9.96 -5.45
C PHE A 40 16.92 9.18 -4.57
N ASN A 41 18.21 9.39 -4.81
CA ASN A 41 19.27 8.64 -4.14
C ASN A 41 20.11 9.49 -3.17
N HIS A 42 20.10 10.82 -3.27
CA HIS A 42 21.02 11.65 -2.48
C HIS A 42 20.67 13.14 -2.44
N PHE A 43 20.74 13.74 -1.25
CA PHE A 43 20.44 15.16 -1.01
C PHE A 43 21.48 16.13 -1.57
N ASP A 44 20.99 17.22 -2.19
CA ASP A 44 21.80 18.28 -2.81
C ASP A 44 22.87 18.89 -1.88
N TYR A 45 22.66 18.82 -0.56
CA TYR A 45 23.54 19.40 0.46
C TYR A 45 24.49 18.38 1.11
N VAL A 46 24.48 17.13 0.67
CA VAL A 46 25.40 16.09 1.16
C VAL A 46 26.44 15.84 0.08
N ASN A 47 27.71 15.63 0.46
CA ASN A 47 28.71 15.10 -0.45
C ASN A 47 28.69 13.56 -0.32
N PRO A 48 28.44 12.80 -1.40
CA PRO A 48 28.33 11.34 -1.32
C PRO A 48 29.61 10.65 -0.84
#